data_AF-A0A6H5J002-F1
#
_entry.id   AF-A0A6H5J002-F1
#
_cell.length_a   1.000
_cell.length_b   1.000
_cell.length_c   1.000
_cell.angle_alpha   90.00
_cell.angle_beta   90.00
_cell.angle_gamma   90.00
#
_symmetry.space_group_name_H-M   'P 1'
#
loop_
_entity.id
_entity.type
_entity.pdbx_description
1 polymer ?
#
loop_
_entity_poly.entity_id
_entity_poly.type
_entity_poly.pdbx_seq_one_letter_code
_entity_poly.pdbx_strand_id
1 'polypeptide(L)'
;MVATEEVNASLEKNAIFDRVSIFMRLFLQPIGIWPLHTVNYTSKTRFCLSVVCLTAVALVAGPHIYYVFFVMADTHLRIRHLPPISFYSINTVKYVVFIMISEKFSAFVRLFARDWRSLVNEPRQLSIMLSYTSKAKYLIVASIILLYGNAVPFIILLPPMTKLVDEATNVTYRTLCYPGHYFDLIDPKQSQLTYSILYVVQTYFGFSLVTCTLGFLSVFVTFGLHVSARCNITSLLIQELVDDYSRARLKFIVGQHSQSLKYQTPISSEYFEY
;
A
#
# COMPACT_ATOMS: atom_id res chain seq x y z
N MET A 1 -30.94 -16.48 20.54
CA MET A 1 -30.98 -15.02 20.27
C MET A 1 -29.63 -14.36 20.55
N VAL A 2 -28.98 -14.59 21.71
CA VAL A 2 -27.63 -14.07 22.03
C VAL A 2 -26.53 -14.58 21.10
N ALA A 3 -26.49 -15.89 20.80
CA ALA A 3 -25.47 -16.46 19.90
C ALA A 3 -25.55 -15.91 18.45
N THR A 4 -26.74 -15.58 17.98
CA THR A 4 -26.97 -14.97 16.66
C THR A 4 -26.52 -13.51 16.60
N GLU A 5 -26.62 -12.77 17.70
CA GLU A 5 -26.15 -11.38 17.82
C GLU A 5 -24.61 -11.30 17.87
N GLU A 6 -23.96 -12.18 18.64
CA GLU A 6 -22.49 -12.24 18.68
C GLU A 6 -21.90 -12.64 17.31
N VAL A 7 -22.55 -13.58 16.62
CA VAL A 7 -22.16 -13.96 15.25
C VAL A 7 -22.30 -12.78 14.31
N ASN A 8 -23.43 -12.05 14.32
CA ASN A 8 -23.62 -10.87 13.47
C ASN A 8 -22.62 -9.74 13.77
N ALA A 9 -22.36 -9.45 15.04
CA ALA A 9 -21.38 -8.43 15.42
C ALA A 9 -19.94 -8.81 15.02
N SER A 10 -19.60 -10.10 15.08
CA SER A 10 -18.31 -10.60 14.61
C SER A 10 -18.16 -10.51 13.09
N LEU A 11 -19.24 -10.74 12.34
CA LEU A 11 -19.29 -10.62 10.88
C LEU A 11 -19.12 -9.17 10.42
N GLU A 12 -19.81 -8.24 11.07
CA GLU A 12 -19.70 -6.81 10.77
C GLU A 12 -18.28 -6.28 11.00
N LYS A 13 -17.68 -6.65 12.14
CA LYS A 13 -16.28 -6.35 12.50
C LYS A 13 -15.29 -6.84 11.44
N ASN A 14 -15.49 -8.05 10.91
CA ASN A 14 -14.66 -8.59 9.85
C ASN A 14 -14.87 -7.89 8.51
N ALA A 15 -16.11 -7.56 8.17
CA ALA A 15 -16.45 -6.86 6.93
C ALA A 15 -15.80 -5.46 6.84
N ILE A 16 -15.69 -4.74 7.96
CA ILE A 16 -15.03 -3.42 8.00
C ILE A 16 -13.53 -3.56 7.71
N PHE A 17 -12.84 -4.45 8.43
CA PHE A 17 -11.42 -4.71 8.19
C PHE A 17 -11.18 -5.18 6.75
N ASP A 18 -12.09 -5.98 6.21
CA ASP A 18 -12.01 -6.43 4.83
C ASP A 18 -12.13 -5.30 3.82
N ARG A 19 -13.00 -4.32 4.07
CA ARG A 19 -13.14 -3.14 3.21
C ARG A 19 -11.95 -2.20 3.29
N VAL A 20 -11.22 -2.19 4.41
CA VAL A 20 -10.03 -1.34 4.60
C VAL A 20 -8.81 -1.96 3.94
N SER A 21 -8.62 -3.28 4.08
CA SER A 21 -7.44 -3.99 3.58
C SER A 21 -7.58 -4.53 2.14
N ILE A 22 -8.68 -4.22 1.46
CA ILE A 22 -8.97 -4.74 0.10
C ILE A 22 -7.85 -4.47 -0.91
N PHE A 23 -7.27 -3.26 -0.93
CA PHE A 23 -6.19 -2.92 -1.86
C PHE A 23 -4.89 -3.66 -1.53
N MET A 24 -4.55 -3.77 -0.24
CA MET A 24 -3.38 -4.55 0.18
C MET A 24 -3.52 -6.01 -0.24
N ARG A 25 -4.71 -6.60 -0.07
CA ARG A 25 -4.97 -7.98 -0.49
C ARG A 25 -4.86 -8.14 -2.00
N LEU A 26 -5.57 -7.30 -2.74
CA LEU A 26 -5.63 -7.35 -4.19
C LEU A 26 -4.23 -7.33 -4.82
N PHE A 27 -3.31 -6.55 -4.27
CA PHE A 27 -1.95 -6.44 -4.79
C PHE A 27 -0.96 -7.41 -4.17
N LEU A 28 -1.05 -7.76 -2.88
CA LEU A 28 -0.06 -8.63 -2.23
C LEU A 28 -0.36 -10.12 -2.35
N GLN A 29 -1.63 -10.51 -2.56
CA GLN A 29 -2.00 -11.90 -2.78
C GLN A 29 -1.37 -12.49 -4.05
N PRO A 30 -1.48 -11.87 -5.25
CA PRO A 30 -0.92 -12.44 -6.48
C PRO A 30 0.61 -12.59 -6.44
N ILE A 31 1.29 -11.82 -5.59
CA ILE A 31 2.77 -11.80 -5.49
C ILE A 31 3.28 -12.70 -4.36
N GLY A 32 2.41 -13.41 -3.66
CA GLY A 32 2.82 -14.35 -2.61
C GLY A 32 3.10 -13.73 -1.23
N ILE A 33 2.93 -12.42 -1.05
CA ILE A 33 3.34 -11.69 0.17
C ILE A 33 2.23 -11.63 1.24
N TRP A 34 0.96 -11.81 0.86
CA TRP A 34 -0.14 -11.59 1.79
C TRP A 34 -0.03 -12.49 3.05
N PRO A 35 -0.11 -11.91 4.27
CA PRO A 35 0.31 -12.65 5.46
C PRO A 35 -0.78 -13.50 6.10
N LEU A 36 -2.06 -13.27 5.78
CA LEU A 36 -3.18 -14.00 6.37
C LEU A 36 -3.52 -15.23 5.53
N HIS A 37 -3.68 -16.37 6.21
CA HIS A 37 -4.12 -17.61 5.60
C HIS A 37 -5.59 -17.48 5.19
N THR A 38 -5.91 -17.87 3.96
CA THR A 38 -7.29 -18.03 3.48
C THR A 38 -7.40 -19.43 2.90
N VAL A 39 -8.60 -20.01 2.83
CA VAL A 39 -8.81 -21.39 2.32
C VAL A 39 -8.11 -21.62 0.98
N ASN A 40 -8.11 -20.61 0.10
CA ASN A 40 -7.49 -20.65 -1.23
C ASN A 40 -6.03 -20.17 -1.26
N TYR A 41 -5.46 -19.72 -0.14
CA TYR A 41 -4.16 -19.06 -0.07
C TYR A 41 -3.32 -19.61 1.08
N THR A 42 -2.66 -20.74 0.81
CA THR A 42 -1.85 -21.48 1.78
C THR A 42 -0.38 -21.03 1.79
N SER A 43 0.38 -21.44 2.81
CA SER A 43 1.83 -21.16 2.86
C SER A 43 2.59 -21.72 1.66
N LYS A 44 2.16 -22.86 1.12
CA LYS A 44 2.74 -23.46 -0.09
C LYS A 44 2.44 -22.61 -1.33
N THR A 45 1.19 -22.18 -1.51
CA THR A 45 0.78 -21.30 -2.62
C THR A 45 1.56 -19.99 -2.62
N ARG A 46 1.75 -19.37 -1.44
CA ARG A 46 2.58 -18.17 -1.26
C ARG A 46 4.01 -18.37 -1.71
N PHE A 47 4.63 -19.46 -1.26
CA PHE A 47 6.01 -19.78 -1.62
C PHE A 47 6.16 -19.99 -3.13
N CYS A 48 5.28 -20.78 -3.75
CA CYS A 48 5.29 -21.01 -5.19
C CYS A 48 5.14 -19.71 -5.98
N LEU A 49 4.16 -18.85 -5.63
CA LEU A 49 3.97 -17.55 -6.28
C LEU A 49 5.19 -16.66 -6.14
N SER A 50 5.83 -16.69 -4.98
CA SER A 50 7.02 -15.88 -4.72
C SER A 50 8.22 -16.33 -5.55
N VAL A 51 8.44 -17.64 -5.65
CA VAL A 51 9.49 -18.24 -6.48
C VAL A 51 9.25 -17.94 -7.96
N VAL A 52 8.00 -18.06 -8.43
CA VAL A 52 7.64 -17.74 -9.82
C VAL A 52 7.90 -16.26 -10.12
N CYS A 53 7.50 -15.35 -9.23
CA CYS A 53 7.71 -13.92 -9.39
C CYS A 53 9.21 -13.57 -9.43
N LEU A 54 10.01 -14.09 -8.49
CA LEU A 54 11.46 -13.86 -8.46
C LEU A 54 12.17 -14.43 -9.69
N THR A 55 11.78 -15.63 -10.12
CA THR A 55 12.35 -16.26 -11.32
C THR A 55 12.01 -15.46 -12.56
N ALA A 56 10.76 -15.00 -12.71
CA ALA A 56 10.36 -14.15 -13.82
C ALA A 56 11.14 -12.83 -13.83
N VAL A 57 11.39 -12.25 -12.65
CA VAL A 57 12.22 -11.05 -12.53
C VAL A 57 13.65 -11.31 -12.97
N ALA A 58 14.27 -12.39 -12.51
CA ALA A 58 15.65 -12.74 -12.86
C ALA A 58 15.80 -13.00 -14.37
N LEU A 59 14.84 -13.71 -14.98
CA LEU A 59 14.86 -14.06 -16.41
C LEU A 59 14.72 -12.85 -17.33
N VAL A 60 14.07 -11.77 -16.90
CA VAL A 60 13.93 -10.56 -17.72
C VAL A 60 15.00 -9.52 -17.36
N ALA A 61 15.25 -9.29 -16.07
CA ALA A 61 16.22 -8.30 -15.62
C ALA A 61 17.65 -8.71 -15.98
N GLY A 62 18.04 -9.98 -15.78
CA GLY A 62 19.42 -10.43 -16.01
C GLY A 62 19.91 -10.18 -17.45
N PRO A 63 19.21 -10.69 -18.48
CA PRO A 63 19.59 -10.47 -19.87
C PRO A 63 19.56 -9.00 -20.31
N HIS A 64 18.63 -8.21 -19.75
CA HIS A 64 18.52 -6.77 -20.04
C HIS A 64 19.68 -5.98 -19.41
N ILE A 65 20.05 -6.24 -18.14
CA ILE A 65 21.25 -5.64 -17.51
C ILE A 65 22.48 -6.01 -18.33
N TYR A 66 22.65 -7.29 -18.64
CA TYR A 66 23.81 -7.78 -19.38
C TYR A 66 23.95 -7.06 -20.74
N TYR A 67 22.86 -6.99 -21.51
CA TYR A 67 22.86 -6.32 -22.80
C TYR A 67 23.23 -4.84 -22.70
N VAL A 68 22.65 -4.10 -21.75
CA VAL A 68 22.88 -2.66 -21.61
C VAL A 68 24.32 -2.34 -21.19
N PHE A 69 24.93 -3.14 -20.32
CA PHE A 69 26.29 -2.88 -19.80
C PHE A 69 27.41 -3.47 -20.65
N PHE A 70 27.21 -4.64 -21.26
CA PHE A 70 28.27 -5.38 -21.95
C PHE A 70 28.16 -5.37 -23.48
N VAL A 71 26.96 -5.21 -24.05
CA VAL A 71 26.73 -5.29 -25.50
C VAL A 71 26.46 -3.92 -26.12
N MET A 72 25.69 -3.07 -25.45
CA MET A 72 25.33 -1.75 -25.96
C MET A 72 26.53 -0.79 -25.92
N ALA A 73 27.01 -0.42 -27.11
CA ALA A 73 28.17 0.47 -27.30
C ALA A 73 27.84 1.96 -27.11
N ASP A 74 26.61 2.38 -27.46
CA ASP A 74 26.18 3.77 -27.34
C ASP A 74 25.85 4.13 -25.88
N THR A 75 26.60 5.11 -25.35
CA THR A 75 26.44 5.58 -23.97
C THR A 75 25.14 6.36 -23.75
N HIS A 76 24.65 7.09 -24.75
CA HIS A 76 23.38 7.82 -24.66
C HIS A 76 22.19 6.85 -24.58
N LEU A 77 22.21 5.78 -25.40
CA LEU A 77 21.23 4.70 -25.30
C LEU A 77 21.34 3.97 -23.95
N ARG A 78 22.55 3.71 -23.44
CA ARG A 78 22.77 3.12 -22.11
C ARG A 78 22.12 3.94 -21.00
N ILE A 79 22.27 5.27 -21.02
CA ILE A 79 21.66 6.18 -20.03
C ILE A 79 20.13 6.10 -20.08
N ARG A 80 19.54 5.98 -21.28
CA ARG A 80 18.08 5.85 -21.45
C ARG A 80 17.51 4.58 -20.79
N HIS A 81 18.32 3.54 -20.64
CA HIS A 81 17.94 2.28 -19.98
C HIS A 81 18.16 2.27 -18.45
N LEU A 82 18.85 3.27 -17.88
CA LEU A 82 19.07 3.36 -16.43
C LEU A 82 17.77 3.48 -15.61
N PRO A 83 16.75 4.26 -16.00
CA PRO A 83 15.52 4.36 -15.22
C PRO A 83 14.79 3.00 -15.11
N PRO A 84 14.57 2.24 -16.20
CA PRO A 84 14.06 0.87 -16.08
C PRO A 84 14.93 -0.05 -15.21
N ILE A 85 16.27 0.02 -15.35
CA ILE A 85 17.20 -0.77 -14.52
C ILE A 85 17.00 -0.50 -13.04
N SER A 86 16.97 0.79 -12.68
CA SER A 86 16.73 1.21 -11.30
C SER A 86 15.35 0.76 -10.80
N PHE A 87 14.33 0.81 -11.65
CA PHE A 87 12.96 0.52 -11.27
C PHE A 87 12.76 -0.94 -10.85
N TYR A 88 13.18 -1.92 -11.65
CA TYR A 88 13.06 -3.32 -11.24
C TYR A 88 14.01 -3.66 -10.11
N SER A 89 15.21 -3.06 -10.02
CA SER A 89 16.15 -3.27 -8.91
C SER A 89 15.56 -2.84 -7.57
N ILE A 90 14.96 -1.64 -7.52
CA ILE A 90 14.25 -1.13 -6.33
C ILE A 90 13.10 -2.06 -5.94
N ASN A 91 12.32 -2.54 -6.92
CA ASN A 91 11.22 -3.47 -6.65
C ASN A 91 11.72 -4.81 -6.11
N THR A 92 12.82 -5.36 -6.63
CA THR A 92 13.45 -6.58 -6.11
C THR A 92 13.90 -6.39 -4.67
N VAL A 93 14.55 -5.27 -4.34
CA VAL A 93 14.97 -4.98 -2.95
C VAL A 93 13.76 -4.89 -2.03
N LYS A 94 12.71 -4.14 -2.41
CA LYS A 94 11.46 -4.04 -1.64
C LYS A 94 10.84 -5.43 -1.41
N TYR A 95 10.85 -6.27 -2.43
CA TYR A 95 10.32 -7.63 -2.39
C TYR A 95 11.07 -8.52 -1.40
N VAL A 96 12.41 -8.54 -1.49
CA VAL A 96 13.27 -9.27 -0.55
C VAL A 96 13.06 -8.79 0.88
N VAL A 97 13.00 -7.47 1.09
CA VAL A 97 12.75 -6.88 2.42
C VAL A 97 11.43 -7.40 2.99
N PHE A 98 10.33 -7.39 2.23
CA PHE A 98 9.05 -7.89 2.73
C PHE A 98 9.02 -9.38 3.04
N ILE A 99 9.78 -10.19 2.30
CA ILE A 99 9.97 -11.61 2.64
C ILE A 99 10.70 -11.72 3.98
N MET A 100 11.79 -10.99 4.17
CA MET A 100 12.57 -10.99 5.41
C MET A 100 11.76 -10.52 6.62
N ILE A 101 10.89 -9.52 6.44
CA ILE A 101 10.04 -8.99 7.52
C ILE A 101 8.63 -9.61 7.53
N SER A 102 8.39 -10.70 6.81
CA SER A 102 7.05 -11.27 6.60
C SER A 102 6.33 -11.63 7.91
N GLU A 103 7.06 -12.12 8.91
CA GLU A 103 6.50 -12.40 10.24
C GLU A 103 6.07 -11.11 10.96
N LYS A 104 6.91 -10.08 10.93
CA LYS A 104 6.61 -8.76 11.50
C LYS A 104 5.42 -8.13 10.78
N PHE A 105 5.37 -8.25 9.44
CA PHE A 105 4.25 -7.78 8.63
C PHE A 105 2.95 -8.54 8.96
N SER A 106 3.03 -9.86 9.19
CA SER A 106 1.88 -10.66 9.64
C SER A 106 1.38 -10.27 11.03
N ALA A 107 2.30 -10.04 11.96
CA ALA A 107 1.96 -9.54 13.29
C ALA A 107 1.31 -8.15 13.21
N PHE A 108 1.87 -7.27 12.37
CA PHE A 108 1.34 -5.94 12.09
C PHE A 108 -0.09 -6.00 11.53
N VAL A 109 -0.36 -6.80 10.49
CA VAL A 109 -1.71 -6.92 9.91
C VAL A 109 -2.70 -7.47 10.94
N ARG A 110 -2.27 -8.38 11.83
CA ARG A 110 -3.12 -8.88 12.93
C ARG A 110 -3.42 -7.80 13.96
N LEU A 111 -2.45 -6.99 14.34
CA LEU A 111 -2.65 -5.86 15.26
C LEU A 111 -3.60 -4.83 14.65
N PHE A 112 -3.34 -4.44 13.40
CA PHE A 112 -4.19 -3.52 12.66
C PHE A 112 -5.63 -4.04 12.55
N ALA A 113 -5.84 -5.33 12.27
CA ALA A 113 -7.17 -5.93 12.28
C ALA A 113 -7.85 -5.84 13.66
N ARG A 114 -7.10 -6.08 14.75
CA ARG A 114 -7.63 -5.95 16.12
C ARG A 114 -8.05 -4.52 16.43
N ASP A 115 -7.25 -3.53 16.06
CA ASP A 115 -7.55 -2.11 16.26
C ASP A 115 -8.87 -1.70 15.57
N TRP A 116 -9.07 -2.17 14.33
CA TRP A 116 -10.35 -1.95 13.63
C TRP A 116 -11.53 -2.61 14.33
N ARG A 117 -11.35 -3.82 14.86
CA ARG A 117 -12.42 -4.52 15.60
C ARG A 117 -12.77 -3.84 16.93
N SER A 118 -11.79 -3.27 17.63
CA SER A 118 -12.04 -2.53 18.88
C SER A 118 -12.80 -1.23 18.68
N LEU A 119 -12.61 -0.57 17.53
CA LEU A 119 -13.24 0.71 17.21
C LEU A 119 -14.71 0.60 16.83
N VAL A 120 -15.22 -0.59 16.52
CA VAL A 120 -16.64 -0.76 16.13
C VAL A 120 -17.61 -0.31 17.22
N ASN A 121 -17.21 -0.43 18.49
CA ASN A 121 -18.03 -0.01 19.61
C ASN A 121 -17.92 1.50 19.93
N GLU A 122 -17.04 2.23 19.23
CA GLU A 122 -16.71 3.64 19.47
C GLU A 122 -17.09 4.51 18.26
N PRO A 123 -18.38 4.90 18.11
CA PRO A 123 -18.91 5.46 16.86
C PRO A 123 -18.20 6.76 16.43
N ARG A 124 -17.80 7.61 17.39
CA ARG A 124 -17.08 8.85 17.11
C ARG A 124 -15.65 8.59 16.64
N GLN A 125 -14.95 7.63 17.23
CA GLN A 125 -13.59 7.29 16.81
C GLN A 125 -13.60 6.56 15.46
N LEU A 126 -14.59 5.70 15.25
CA LEU A 126 -14.81 4.98 14.00
C LEU A 126 -15.05 5.93 12.84
N SER A 127 -15.88 6.97 13.01
CA SER A 127 -16.17 7.94 11.94
C SER A 127 -14.92 8.70 11.49
N ILE A 128 -14.06 9.10 12.42
CA ILE A 128 -12.76 9.72 12.13
C ILE A 128 -11.89 8.75 11.34
N MET A 129 -11.74 7.52 11.83
CA MET A 129 -10.89 6.51 11.20
C MET A 129 -11.39 6.13 9.79
N LEU A 130 -12.71 6.07 9.56
CA LEU A 130 -13.31 5.87 8.25
C LEU A 130 -13.02 7.03 7.28
N SER A 131 -13.02 8.28 7.75
CA SER A 131 -12.64 9.44 6.95
C SER A 131 -11.19 9.35 6.45
N TYR A 132 -10.25 8.97 7.32
CA TYR A 132 -8.86 8.74 6.94
C TYR A 132 -8.71 7.55 5.99
N THR A 133 -9.47 6.47 6.18
CA THR A 133 -9.51 5.36 5.21
C THR A 133 -9.99 5.81 3.84
N SER A 134 -11.01 6.66 3.75
CA SER A 134 -11.47 7.20 2.45
C SER A 134 -10.38 8.00 1.75
N LYS A 135 -9.61 8.82 2.50
CA LYS A 135 -8.43 9.52 1.96
C LYS A 135 -7.36 8.54 1.48
N ALA A 136 -7.11 7.45 2.22
CA ALA A 136 -6.16 6.41 1.83
C ALA A 136 -6.56 5.77 0.52
N LYS A 137 -7.85 5.42 0.37
CA LYS A 137 -8.39 4.85 -0.87
C LYS A 137 -8.22 5.79 -2.05
N TYR A 138 -8.50 7.08 -1.87
CA TYR A 138 -8.29 8.07 -2.92
C TYR A 138 -6.83 8.13 -3.39
N LEU A 139 -5.87 8.19 -2.45
CA LEU A 139 -4.44 8.21 -2.76
C LEU A 139 -3.99 6.92 -3.47
N ILE A 140 -4.48 5.76 -3.02
CA ILE A 140 -4.18 4.47 -3.65
C ILE A 140 -4.75 4.43 -5.08
N VAL A 141 -6.00 4.83 -5.29
CA VAL A 141 -6.63 4.86 -6.62
C VAL A 141 -5.92 5.82 -7.56
N ALA A 142 -5.57 7.02 -7.09
CA ALA A 142 -4.76 7.96 -7.87
C ALA A 142 -3.41 7.33 -8.28
N SER A 143 -2.78 6.59 -7.36
CA SER A 143 -1.51 5.91 -7.64
C SER A 143 -1.66 4.74 -8.62
N ILE A 144 -2.78 4.01 -8.59
CA ILE A 144 -3.13 2.99 -9.58
C ILE A 144 -3.20 3.62 -10.96
N ILE A 145 -3.95 4.72 -11.09
CA ILE A 145 -4.12 5.44 -12.36
C ILE A 145 -2.78 5.95 -12.87
N LEU A 146 -1.96 6.56 -12.02
CA LEU A 146 -0.65 7.06 -12.41
C LEU A 146 0.31 5.93 -12.81
N LEU A 147 0.43 4.86 -12.01
CA LEU A 147 1.39 3.80 -12.29
C LEU A 147 1.00 2.95 -13.49
N TYR A 148 -0.26 2.49 -13.58
CA TYR A 148 -0.71 1.75 -14.75
C TYR A 148 -0.87 2.65 -15.98
N GLY A 149 -1.35 3.88 -15.82
CA GLY A 149 -1.48 4.84 -16.91
C GLY A 149 -0.14 5.17 -17.56
N ASN A 150 0.95 5.20 -16.79
CA ASN A 150 2.29 5.33 -17.35
C ASN A 150 2.86 4.00 -17.84
N ALA A 151 2.74 2.89 -17.10
CA ALA A 151 3.40 1.64 -17.49
C ALA A 151 2.77 0.96 -18.72
N VAL A 152 1.43 0.96 -18.82
CA VAL A 152 0.69 0.23 -19.84
C VAL A 152 0.99 0.72 -21.26
N PRO A 153 1.01 2.03 -21.57
CA PRO A 153 1.35 2.50 -22.90
C PRO A 153 2.78 2.15 -23.31
N PHE A 154 3.75 2.27 -22.40
CA PHE A 154 5.16 1.97 -22.72
C PHE A 154 5.39 0.47 -22.94
N ILE A 155 4.73 -0.39 -22.17
CA ILE A 155 4.92 -1.85 -22.26
C ILE A 155 4.11 -2.46 -23.40
N ILE A 156 2.87 -2.01 -23.62
CA ILE A 156 1.93 -2.63 -24.58
C ILE A 156 2.00 -1.95 -25.96
N LEU A 157 2.09 -0.62 -26.02
CA LEU A 157 1.93 0.10 -27.27
C LEU A 157 3.27 0.30 -28.00
N LEU A 158 4.35 0.54 -27.27
CA LEU A 158 5.65 0.87 -27.86
C LEU A 158 6.28 -0.28 -28.68
N PRO A 159 6.32 -1.54 -28.21
CA PRO A 159 6.95 -2.65 -28.93
C PRO A 159 6.30 -3.01 -30.28
N PRO A 160 4.96 -3.11 -30.42
CA PRO A 160 4.34 -3.43 -31.71
C PRO A 160 4.36 -2.27 -32.71
N MET A 161 4.45 -1.02 -32.23
CA MET A 161 4.46 0.18 -33.09
C MET A 161 5.87 0.53 -33.59
N THR A 162 6.92 0.10 -32.89
CA THR A 162 8.31 0.39 -33.26
C THR A 162 8.87 -0.75 -34.12
N LYS A 163 8.98 -0.50 -35.42
CA LYS A 163 9.63 -1.39 -36.40
C LYS A 163 11.01 -0.84 -36.72
N LEU A 164 12.04 -1.66 -36.59
CA LEU A 164 13.38 -1.34 -37.08
C LEU A 164 13.63 -2.13 -38.36
N VAL A 165 14.22 -1.46 -39.35
CA VAL A 165 14.66 -2.09 -40.59
C VAL A 165 16.15 -2.34 -40.45
N ASP A 166 16.58 -3.59 -40.62
CA ASP A 166 18.00 -3.92 -40.73
C ASP A 166 18.46 -3.57 -42.16
N GLU A 167 19.22 -2.48 -42.32
CA GLU A 167 19.64 -1.99 -43.64
C GLU A 167 20.56 -2.99 -44.38
N ALA A 168 21.24 -3.88 -43.65
CA ALA A 168 22.17 -4.85 -44.25
C ALA A 168 21.46 -6.09 -44.80
N THR A 169 20.31 -6.46 -44.23
CA THR A 169 19.55 -7.67 -44.62
C THR A 169 18.17 -7.37 -45.20
N ASN A 170 17.75 -6.09 -45.22
CA ASN A 170 16.42 -5.62 -45.64
C ASN A 170 15.26 -6.30 -44.88
N VAL A 171 15.53 -6.87 -43.70
CA VAL A 171 14.54 -7.52 -42.85
C VAL A 171 14.00 -6.51 -41.84
N THR A 172 12.68 -6.39 -41.78
CA THR A 172 12.00 -5.59 -40.74
C THR A 172 11.79 -6.42 -39.49
N TYR A 173 12.35 -6.00 -38.36
CA TYR A 173 12.15 -6.65 -37.06
C TYR A 173 11.41 -5.72 -36.08
N ARG A 174 10.64 -6.31 -35.17
CA ARG A 174 9.92 -5.57 -34.11
C ARG A 174 10.78 -5.52 -32.86
N THR A 175 10.83 -4.38 -32.19
CA THR A 175 11.64 -4.22 -30.98
C THR A 175 10.91 -4.73 -29.75
N LEU A 176 11.60 -5.51 -28.91
CA LEU A 176 11.15 -5.84 -27.56
C LEU A 176 11.27 -4.62 -26.64
N CYS A 177 10.40 -4.52 -25.63
CA CYS A 177 10.40 -3.40 -24.67
C CYS A 177 11.68 -3.36 -23.83
N TYR A 178 12.23 -4.53 -23.52
CA TYR A 178 13.51 -4.71 -22.85
C TYR A 178 14.47 -5.46 -23.78
N PRO A 179 15.39 -4.75 -24.46
CA PRO A 179 16.38 -5.40 -25.30
C PRO A 179 17.33 -6.19 -24.39
N GLY A 180 17.42 -7.50 -24.61
CA GLY A 180 18.26 -8.38 -23.83
C GLY A 180 18.94 -9.38 -24.75
N HIS A 181 20.19 -9.72 -24.44
CA HIS A 181 20.88 -10.83 -25.08
C HIS A 181 20.43 -12.09 -24.37
N TYR A 182 19.26 -12.61 -24.75
CA TYR A 182 18.61 -13.65 -23.96
C TYR A 182 19.41 -14.95 -24.01
N PHE A 183 19.90 -15.39 -25.17
CA PHE A 183 20.91 -16.44 -25.38
C PHE A 183 21.40 -16.41 -26.84
N ASP A 184 22.65 -16.77 -27.13
CA ASP A 184 23.18 -16.94 -28.51
C ASP A 184 22.41 -18.00 -29.35
N LEU A 185 21.46 -18.71 -28.75
CA LEU A 185 20.62 -19.74 -29.37
C LEU A 185 19.25 -19.25 -29.84
N ILE A 186 18.86 -18.02 -29.47
CA ILE A 186 17.53 -17.49 -29.75
C ILE A 186 17.71 -16.12 -30.38
N ASP A 187 17.83 -16.10 -31.70
CA ASP A 187 17.85 -14.85 -32.44
C ASP A 187 16.40 -14.34 -32.55
N PRO A 188 16.00 -13.25 -31.85
CA PRO A 188 14.65 -12.70 -31.98
C PRO A 188 14.34 -12.25 -33.41
N LYS A 189 15.37 -12.16 -34.26
CA LYS A 189 15.30 -11.89 -35.70
C LYS A 189 14.86 -13.10 -36.54
N GLN A 190 15.02 -14.34 -36.07
CA GLN A 190 14.76 -15.55 -36.89
C GLN A 190 13.34 -16.14 -36.76
N SER A 191 12.59 -15.85 -35.69
CA SER A 191 11.30 -16.51 -35.42
C SER A 191 10.25 -15.57 -34.80
N GLN A 192 9.14 -15.37 -35.51
CA GLN A 192 7.98 -14.58 -35.06
C GLN A 192 7.32 -15.18 -33.80
N LEU A 193 7.39 -16.50 -33.62
CA LEU A 193 6.86 -17.20 -32.46
C LEU A 193 7.66 -16.84 -31.20
N THR A 194 8.98 -16.83 -31.30
CA THR A 194 9.85 -16.53 -30.15
C THR A 194 9.71 -15.08 -29.69
N TYR A 195 9.63 -14.13 -30.64
CA TYR A 195 9.33 -12.74 -30.33
C TYR A 195 8.01 -12.60 -29.54
N SER A 196 6.96 -13.29 -29.97
CA SER A 196 5.63 -13.21 -29.35
C SER A 196 5.64 -13.73 -27.91
N ILE A 197 6.34 -14.85 -27.65
CA ILE A 197 6.49 -15.41 -26.31
C ILE A 197 7.26 -14.44 -25.40
N LEU A 198 8.41 -13.93 -25.85
CA LEU A 198 9.23 -12.99 -25.08
C LEU A 198 8.48 -11.70 -24.79
N TYR A 199 7.70 -11.18 -25.75
CA TYR A 199 6.85 -10.01 -25.57
C TYR A 199 5.80 -10.23 -24.48
N VAL A 200 5.11 -11.38 -24.48
CA VAL A 200 4.13 -11.72 -23.44
C VAL A 200 4.79 -11.84 -22.07
N VAL A 201 5.97 -12.48 -21.98
CA VAL A 201 6.74 -12.61 -20.74
C VAL A 201 7.18 -11.25 -20.21
N GLN A 202 7.74 -10.37 -21.05
CA GLN A 202 8.14 -9.02 -20.66
C GLN A 202 6.95 -8.16 -20.23
N THR A 203 5.81 -8.32 -20.90
CA THR A 203 4.57 -7.62 -20.54
C THR A 203 4.10 -8.06 -19.16
N TYR A 204 3.99 -9.37 -18.93
CA TYR A 204 3.62 -9.94 -17.64
C TYR A 204 4.58 -9.52 -16.51
N PHE A 205 5.88 -9.51 -16.79
CA PHE A 205 6.90 -9.02 -15.86
C PHE A 205 6.67 -7.56 -15.48
N GLY A 206 6.45 -6.67 -16.46
CA GLY A 206 6.17 -5.26 -16.21
C GLY A 206 4.91 -5.06 -15.37
N PHE A 207 3.83 -5.79 -15.68
CA PHE A 207 2.61 -5.79 -14.85
C PHE A 207 2.90 -6.22 -13.42
N SER A 208 3.67 -7.29 -13.22
CA SER A 208 4.01 -7.82 -11.91
C SER A 208 4.80 -6.81 -11.06
N LEU A 209 5.75 -6.08 -11.65
CA LEU A 209 6.49 -5.01 -10.96
C LEU A 209 5.59 -3.86 -10.52
N VAL A 210 4.67 -3.43 -11.39
CA VAL A 210 3.72 -2.36 -11.07
C VAL A 210 2.77 -2.80 -9.96
N THR A 211 2.24 -4.02 -10.03
CA THR A 211 1.43 -4.61 -8.95
C THR A 211 2.22 -4.68 -7.64
N CYS A 212 3.50 -5.03 -7.70
CA CYS A 212 4.40 -5.04 -6.54
C CYS A 212 4.51 -3.66 -5.90
N THR A 213 4.83 -2.64 -6.71
CA THR A 213 4.90 -1.24 -6.26
C THR A 213 3.60 -0.79 -5.61
N LEU A 214 2.44 -1.10 -6.22
CA LEU A 214 1.13 -0.77 -5.67
C LEU A 214 0.82 -1.51 -4.37
N GLY A 215 1.25 -2.77 -4.26
CA GLY A 215 1.18 -3.54 -3.02
C GLY A 215 1.90 -2.83 -1.88
N PHE A 216 3.17 -2.46 -2.07
CA PHE A 216 3.91 -1.70 -1.06
C PHE A 216 3.24 -0.37 -0.74
N LEU A 217 2.90 0.41 -1.76
CA LEU A 217 2.32 1.73 -1.58
C LEU A 217 0.99 1.67 -0.82
N SER A 218 0.14 0.67 -1.11
CA SER A 218 -1.11 0.48 -0.39
C SER A 218 -0.89 0.21 1.11
N VAL A 219 0.14 -0.56 1.46
CA VAL A 219 0.53 -0.79 2.86
C VAL A 219 0.99 0.52 3.50
N PHE A 220 1.92 1.24 2.88
CA PHE A 220 2.47 2.49 3.42
C PHE A 220 1.40 3.57 3.60
N VAL A 221 0.57 3.81 2.59
CA VAL A 221 -0.47 4.85 2.62
C VAL A 221 -1.53 4.54 3.67
N THR A 222 -2.05 3.30 3.70
CA THR A 222 -3.05 2.94 4.69
C THR A 222 -2.48 2.95 6.10
N PHE A 223 -1.24 2.47 6.30
CA PHE A 223 -0.61 2.51 7.62
C PHE A 223 -0.36 3.94 8.08
N GLY A 224 0.24 4.77 7.22
CA GLY A 224 0.50 6.18 7.55
C GLY A 224 -0.77 6.92 7.94
N LEU A 225 -1.84 6.77 7.16
CA LEU A 225 -3.12 7.43 7.48
C LEU A 225 -3.82 6.83 8.70
N HIS A 226 -3.62 5.55 8.99
CA HIS A 226 -4.11 4.94 10.22
C HIS A 226 -3.40 5.51 11.45
N VAL A 227 -2.07 5.62 11.43
CA VAL A 227 -1.31 6.25 12.52
C VAL A 227 -1.76 7.70 12.70
N SER A 228 -1.88 8.46 11.61
CA SER A 228 -2.39 9.84 11.67
C SER A 228 -3.81 9.92 12.25
N ALA A 229 -4.70 8.99 11.89
CA ALA A 229 -6.04 8.92 12.45
C ALA A 229 -6.00 8.65 13.97
N ARG A 230 -5.17 7.72 14.42
CA ARG A 230 -5.00 7.39 15.84
C ARG A 230 -4.43 8.58 16.61
N CYS A 231 -3.40 9.27 16.09
CA CYS A 231 -2.87 10.49 16.69
C CYS A 231 -3.95 11.58 16.80
N ASN A 232 -4.77 11.77 15.76
CA ASN A 232 -5.87 12.73 15.79
C ASN A 232 -6.92 12.39 16.86
N ILE A 233 -7.33 11.11 16.94
CA ILE A 233 -8.25 10.63 17.97
C ILE A 233 -7.67 10.88 19.37
N THR A 234 -6.41 10.52 19.60
CA THR A 234 -5.74 10.75 20.88
C THR A 234 -5.67 12.24 21.22
N SER A 235 -5.37 13.10 20.25
CA SER A 235 -5.35 14.55 20.46
C SER A 235 -6.72 15.08 20.90
N LEU A 236 -7.81 14.60 20.29
CA LEU A 236 -9.18 15.00 20.66
C LEU A 236 -9.54 14.52 22.08
N LEU A 237 -9.18 13.28 22.43
CA LEU A 237 -9.41 12.73 23.77
C LEU A 237 -8.64 13.50 24.86
N ILE A 238 -7.40 13.91 24.58
CA ILE A 238 -6.61 14.73 25.51
C ILE A 238 -7.26 16.10 25.70
N GLN A 239 -7.71 16.74 24.61
CA GLN A 239 -8.40 18.03 24.68
C GLN A 239 -9.67 17.94 25.53
N GLU A 240 -10.48 16.91 25.32
CA GLU A 240 -11.69 16.68 26.12
C GLU A 240 -11.39 16.45 27.61
N LEU A 241 -10.33 15.72 27.91
CA LEU A 241 -9.89 15.50 29.29
C LEU A 241 -9.44 16.80 29.97
N VAL A 242 -8.69 17.65 29.26
CA VAL A 242 -8.24 18.96 29.77
C VAL A 242 -9.43 19.89 29.99
N ASP A 243 -10.38 19.92 29.05
CA ASP A 243 -11.61 20.72 29.16
C ASP A 243 -12.47 20.27 30.35
N ASP A 244 -12.59 18.98 30.58
CA ASP A 244 -13.38 18.47 31.71
C ASP A 244 -12.70 18.76 33.06
N TYR A 245 -11.38 18.60 33.13
CA TYR A 245 -10.60 18.98 34.31
C TYR A 245 -10.71 20.47 34.63
N SER A 246 -10.61 21.34 33.62
CA SER A 246 -10.76 22.79 33.79
C SER A 246 -12.17 23.17 34.27
N ARG A 247 -13.23 22.54 33.72
CA ARG A 247 -14.61 22.73 34.17
C ARG A 247 -14.81 22.27 35.61
N ALA A 248 -14.28 21.11 36.00
CA ALA A 248 -14.36 20.61 37.37
C ALA A 248 -13.70 21.60 38.36
N ARG A 249 -12.53 22.13 38.01
CA ARG A 249 -11.81 23.12 38.82
C ARG A 249 -12.55 24.45 38.92
N LEU A 250 -13.16 24.91 37.83
CA LEU A 250 -14.01 26.11 37.83
C LEU A 250 -15.23 25.93 38.73
N LYS A 251 -15.93 24.79 38.64
CA LYS A 251 -17.05 24.47 39.54
C LYS A 251 -16.65 24.50 41.01
N PHE A 252 -15.47 23.96 41.33
CA PHE A 252 -14.94 24.00 42.70
C PHE A 252 -14.73 25.45 43.19
N ILE A 253 -14.08 26.30 42.38
CA ILE A 253 -13.82 27.71 42.71
C ILE A 253 -15.14 28.48 42.89
N VAL A 254 -16.08 28.33 41.96
CA VAL A 254 -17.40 28.98 42.04
C VAL A 254 -18.17 28.51 43.28
N GLY A 255 -18.08 27.22 43.62
CA GLY A 255 -18.67 26.66 44.84
C GLY A 255 -18.10 27.29 46.12
N GLN A 256 -16.77 27.45 46.20
CA GLN A 256 -16.13 28.12 47.33
C GLN A 256 -16.54 29.58 47.44
N HIS A 257 -16.53 30.34 46.33
CA HIS A 257 -16.97 31.74 46.34
C HIS A 257 -18.45 31.87 46.77
N SER A 258 -19.34 30.99 46.30
CA SER A 258 -20.75 30.99 46.71
C SER A 258 -20.91 30.73 48.22
N GLN A 259 -20.10 29.83 48.80
CA GLN A 259 -20.11 29.63 50.25
C GLN A 259 -19.60 30.86 51.00
N SER A 260 -18.50 31.48 50.57
CA SER A 260 -17.98 32.70 51.19
C SER A 260 -19.01 33.83 51.19
N LEU A 261 -19.75 34.00 50.09
CA LEU A 261 -20.83 35.00 50.01
C LEU A 261 -21.97 34.71 50.99
N LYS A 262 -22.35 33.44 51.21
CA LYS A 262 -23.37 33.05 52.19
C LYS A 262 -22.98 33.40 53.63
N TYR A 263 -21.69 33.35 53.97
CA TYR A 263 -21.22 33.77 55.30
C TYR A 263 -21.25 35.29 55.49
N GLN A 264 -21.22 36.08 54.41
CA GLN A 264 -21.28 37.55 54.48
C GLN A 264 -22.71 38.10 54.49
N THR A 265 -23.69 37.38 53.92
CA THR A 265 -25.10 37.81 53.86
C THR A 265 -25.78 38.05 55.23
N PRO A 266 -25.59 37.24 56.29
CA PRO A 266 -26.18 37.53 57.59
C PRO A 266 -25.54 38.74 58.28
N ILE A 267 -24.27 39.04 57.98
CA ILE A 267 -23.55 40.17 58.57
C ILE A 267 -24.13 41.48 58.01
N SER A 268 -24.51 41.54 56.73
CA SER A 268 -25.11 42.75 56.16
C SER A 268 -26.55 43.06 56.61
N SER A 269 -27.33 42.07 57.10
CA SER A 269 -28.69 42.32 57.59
C SER A 269 -28.73 42.85 59.03
N GLU A 270 -27.71 42.56 59.85
CA GLU A 270 -27.62 43.11 61.22
C GLU A 270 -27.21 44.59 61.28
N TYR A 271 -26.63 45.15 60.21
CA TYR A 271 -26.22 46.56 60.16
C TYR A 271 -27.26 47.53 59.55
N PHE A 272 -28.42 47.05 59.10
CA PHE A 272 -29.47 47.87 58.49
C PHE A 272 -30.80 47.90 59.27
N GLU A 273 -30.85 47.38 60.51
CA GLU A 273 -32.04 47.42 61.38
C GLU A 273 -32.05 48.55 62.46
N TYR A 274 -31.19 49.56 62.34
CA TYR A 274 -31.21 50.76 63.19
C TYR A 274 -31.59 52.03 62.43
#